data_AF-A0A7S5C3H0-F1
#
_entry.id   AF-A0A7S5C3H0-F1
#
_cell.length_a   1.000
_cell.length_b   1.000
_cell.length_c   1.000
_cell.angle_alpha   90.00
_cell.angle_beta   90.00
_cell.angle_gamma   90.00
#
_symmetry.space_group_name_H-M   'P 1'
#
loop_
_entity.id
_entity.type
_entity.pdbx_description
1 polymer ?
#
loop_
_entity_poly.entity_id
_entity_poly.type
_entity_poly.pdbx_seq_one_letter_code
_entity_poly.pdbx_strand_id
1 'polypeptide(L)'
;QVQLQQWGAGLLKPSETLSLTCAVYGGSFSGYYWNWIRQPPGKGLEWIGEINHSGSTNYNSSLKSRVTMSVDTSKNQFSLKLSSVTAADTAVYYCARHPDILTGYCYFDYWGQGTLVTVSS
;
A
#
# COMPACT_ATOMS: atom_id res chain seq x y z
N GLN A 1 1.58 18.46 10.41
CA GLN A 1 1.01 18.00 9.12
C GLN A 1 1.27 16.51 9.02
N VAL A 2 0.31 15.73 8.51
CA VAL A 2 0.48 14.27 8.35
C VAL A 2 1.43 13.99 7.20
N GLN A 3 2.36 13.06 7.39
CA GLN A 3 3.32 12.63 6.36
C GLN A 3 3.36 11.11 6.28
N LEU A 4 3.38 10.59 5.05
CA LEU A 4 3.55 9.18 4.73
C LEU A 4 4.94 8.94 4.15
N GLN A 5 5.74 8.13 4.82
CA GLN A 5 7.08 7.74 4.36
C GLN A 5 7.09 6.26 4.05
N GLN A 6 7.48 5.91 2.83
CA GLN A 6 7.46 4.54 2.33
C GLN A 6 8.84 4.04 1.93
N TRP A 7 9.08 2.75 2.15
CA TRP A 7 10.32 2.06 1.79
C TRP A 7 10.07 0.57 1.54
N GLY A 8 11.04 -0.10 0.91
CA GLY A 8 10.98 -1.53 0.61
C GLY A 8 11.79 -1.91 -0.62
N ALA A 9 11.55 -3.11 -1.16
CA ALA A 9 12.33 -3.64 -2.27
C ALA A 9 12.07 -2.88 -3.58
N GLY A 10 13.13 -2.49 -4.30
CA GLY A 10 13.06 -1.72 -5.55
C GLY A 10 13.27 -2.56 -6.82
N LEU A 11 14.10 -3.61 -6.78
CA LEU A 11 14.34 -4.54 -7.88
C LEU A 11 14.14 -5.97 -7.39
N LEU A 12 13.33 -6.74 -8.10
CA LEU A 12 12.99 -8.12 -7.79
C LEU A 12 13.06 -8.98 -9.04
N LYS A 13 13.33 -10.27 -8.84
CA LYS A 13 13.19 -11.30 -9.86
C LYS A 13 11.78 -11.89 -9.85
N PRO A 14 11.32 -12.46 -10.97
CA PRO A 14 10.06 -13.21 -10.99
C PRO A 14 10.01 -14.28 -9.90
N SER A 15 8.82 -14.51 -9.34
CA SER A 15 8.55 -15.45 -8.24
C SER A 15 9.03 -15.01 -6.85
N GLU A 16 9.78 -13.92 -6.72
CA GLU A 16 10.12 -13.35 -5.41
C GLU A 16 8.90 -12.72 -4.71
N THR A 17 9.10 -12.26 -3.48
CA THR A 17 8.07 -11.57 -2.70
C THR A 17 8.46 -10.10 -2.54
N LEU A 18 7.61 -9.21 -3.04
CA LEU A 18 7.71 -7.78 -2.73
C LEU A 18 7.29 -7.54 -1.29
N SER A 19 8.07 -6.72 -0.57
CA SER A 19 7.71 -6.22 0.75
C SER A 19 7.89 -4.69 0.77
N LEU A 20 6.81 -3.97 1.05
CA LEU A 20 6.79 -2.53 1.23
C LEU A 20 6.24 -2.18 2.61
N THR A 21 6.73 -1.10 3.20
CA THR A 21 6.25 -0.55 4.46
C THR A 21 6.02 0.95 4.30
N CYS A 22 4.98 1.45 4.96
CA CYS A 22 4.66 2.87 5.05
C CYS A 22 4.48 3.26 6.52
N ALA A 23 5.23 4.26 6.96
CA ALA A 23 5.09 4.89 8.27
C ALA A 23 4.29 6.19 8.20
N VAL A 24 3.52 6.44 9.25
CA VAL A 24 2.70 7.64 9.41
C VAL A 24 3.30 8.53 10.48
N TYR A 25 3.56 9.78 10.12
CA TYR A 25 4.07 10.81 11.02
C TYR A 25 3.09 11.97 11.15
N GLY A 26 3.09 12.63 12.32
CA GLY A 26 2.39 13.92 12.49
C GLY A 26 0.86 13.86 12.50
N GLY A 27 0.26 12.72 12.85
CA GLY A 27 -1.20 12.55 12.99
C GLY A 27 -1.59 11.26 13.70
N SER A 28 -2.91 11.07 13.92
CA SER A 28 -3.45 9.83 14.47
C SER A 28 -3.38 8.70 13.44
N PHE A 29 -2.92 7.53 13.87
CA PHE A 29 -2.91 6.31 13.06
C PHE A 29 -4.28 5.59 13.08
N SER A 30 -5.07 5.79 14.13
CA SER A 30 -6.42 5.23 14.29
C SER A 30 -7.50 6.12 13.66
N GLY A 31 -8.66 5.53 13.36
CA GLY A 31 -9.80 6.21 12.73
C GLY A 31 -9.66 6.41 11.21
N TYR A 32 -8.75 5.67 10.57
CA TYR A 32 -8.48 5.74 9.14
C TYR A 32 -8.29 4.34 8.55
N TYR A 33 -8.52 4.26 7.24
CA TYR A 33 -8.07 3.16 6.41
C TYR A 33 -6.77 3.53 5.68
N TRP A 34 -5.81 2.63 5.72
CA TRP A 34 -4.51 2.76 5.11
C TRP A 34 -4.44 1.89 3.87
N ASN A 35 -4.18 2.52 2.73
CA ASN A 35 -4.38 1.95 1.41
C ASN A 35 -3.05 1.72 0.70
N TRP A 36 -2.98 0.66 -0.09
CA TRP A 36 -1.93 0.46 -1.10
C TRP A 36 -2.53 0.56 -2.49
N ILE A 37 -1.84 1.32 -3.34
CA ILE A 37 -2.24 1.64 -4.71
C ILE A 37 -0.99 1.47 -5.58
N ARG A 38 -1.13 1.00 -6.81
CA ARG A 38 -0.01 0.95 -7.75
C ARG A 38 -0.36 1.62 -9.07
N GLN A 39 0.65 2.14 -9.74
CA GLN A 39 0.54 2.70 -11.08
C GLN A 39 1.53 1.98 -12.03
N PRO A 40 1.06 1.00 -12.81
CA PRO A 40 1.88 0.40 -13.85
C PRO A 40 2.23 1.42 -14.95
N PRO A 41 3.36 1.24 -15.66
CA PRO A 41 3.74 2.12 -16.77
C PRO A 41 2.63 2.20 -17.83
N GLY A 42 2.26 3.43 -18.21
CA GLY A 42 1.23 3.68 -19.22
C GLY A 42 -0.22 3.37 -18.77
N LYS A 43 -0.46 3.11 -17.48
CA LYS A 43 -1.78 2.82 -16.92
C LYS A 43 -2.19 3.84 -15.84
N GLY A 44 -3.48 3.83 -15.52
CA GLY A 44 -4.03 4.56 -14.38
C GLY A 44 -3.67 3.91 -13.04
N LEU A 45 -4.13 4.52 -11.96
CA LEU A 45 -3.98 3.99 -10.60
C LEU A 45 -4.85 2.74 -10.41
N GLU A 46 -4.25 1.68 -9.89
CA GLU A 46 -4.89 0.42 -9.52
C GLU A 46 -4.88 0.27 -7.99
N TRP A 47 -6.05 0.25 -7.37
CA TRP A 47 -6.18 -0.02 -5.94
C TRP A 47 -5.88 -1.50 -5.63
N ILE A 48 -5.03 -1.76 -4.63
CA ILE A 48 -4.62 -3.11 -4.22
C ILE A 48 -5.45 -3.59 -3.04
N GLY A 49 -5.61 -2.74 -2.03
CA GLY A 49 -6.26 -3.10 -0.78
C GLY A 49 -6.13 -2.02 0.28
N GLU A 50 -6.85 -2.21 1.37
CA GLU A 50 -6.83 -1.34 2.54
C GLU A 50 -6.76 -2.15 3.83
N ILE A 51 -6.22 -1.53 4.88
CA ILE A 51 -6.13 -2.07 6.23
C ILE A 51 -6.43 -0.96 7.23
N ASN A 52 -7.22 -1.24 8.26
CA ASN A 52 -7.41 -0.31 9.37
C ASN A 52 -6.51 -0.66 10.57
N HIS A 53 -6.51 0.21 11.58
CA HIS A 53 -5.70 0.03 12.79
C HIS A 53 -6.04 -1.23 13.62
N SER A 54 -7.23 -1.84 13.43
CA SER A 54 -7.59 -3.11 14.07
C SER A 54 -7.20 -4.34 13.25
N GLY A 55 -6.57 -4.15 12.09
CA GLY A 55 -6.12 -5.23 11.20
C GLY A 55 -7.20 -5.77 10.26
N SER A 56 -8.38 -5.13 10.21
CA SER A 56 -9.41 -5.46 9.21
C SER A 56 -8.88 -5.08 7.83
N THR A 57 -8.97 -6.02 6.88
CA THR A 57 -8.44 -5.87 5.52
C THR A 57 -9.51 -6.06 4.46
N ASN A 58 -9.37 -5.31 3.37
CA ASN A 58 -10.10 -5.53 2.14
C ASN A 58 -9.12 -5.48 0.96
N TYR A 59 -9.38 -6.26 -0.08
CA TYR A 59 -8.45 -6.44 -1.20
C TYR A 59 -9.18 -6.34 -2.53
N ASN A 60 -8.46 -5.88 -3.55
CA ASN A 60 -8.88 -6.06 -4.92
C ASN A 60 -8.95 -7.57 -5.24
N SER A 61 -10.09 -8.02 -5.75
CA SER A 61 -10.36 -9.43 -6.02
C SER A 61 -9.31 -10.07 -6.95
N SER A 62 -8.76 -9.30 -7.88
CA SER A 62 -7.72 -9.76 -8.81
C SER A 62 -6.36 -10.06 -8.17
N LEU A 63 -6.08 -9.47 -7.00
CA LEU A 63 -4.79 -9.59 -6.30
C LEU A 63 -4.89 -10.34 -4.97
N LYS A 64 -6.11 -10.62 -4.49
CA LYS A 64 -6.40 -11.18 -3.17
C LYS A 64 -5.64 -12.47 -2.83
N SER A 65 -5.34 -13.32 -3.81
CA SER A 65 -4.62 -14.59 -3.58
C SER A 65 -3.12 -14.41 -3.33
N ARG A 66 -2.54 -13.26 -3.69
CA ARG A 66 -1.09 -12.99 -3.61
C ARG A 66 -0.73 -11.89 -2.63
N VAL A 67 -1.72 -11.12 -2.16
CA VAL A 67 -1.53 -9.95 -1.31
C VAL A 67 -1.77 -10.30 0.15
N THR A 68 -0.83 -9.86 1.00
CA THR A 68 -1.00 -9.83 2.46
C THR A 68 -0.69 -8.43 2.97
N MET A 69 -1.63 -7.83 3.70
CA MET A 69 -1.41 -6.56 4.39
C MET A 69 -1.33 -6.78 5.89
N SER A 70 -0.47 -6.00 6.55
CA SER A 70 -0.28 -6.07 8.01
C SER A 70 -0.11 -4.68 8.60
N VAL A 71 -0.43 -4.55 9.89
CA VAL A 71 -0.36 -3.30 10.63
C VAL A 71 0.46 -3.49 11.91
N ASP A 72 1.33 -2.53 12.22
CA ASP A 72 2.10 -2.44 13.47
C ASP A 72 1.77 -1.09 14.11
N THR A 73 0.77 -1.08 14.98
CA THR A 73 0.29 0.12 15.66
C THR A 73 1.29 0.67 16.66
N SER A 74 2.22 -0.16 17.16
CA SER A 74 3.29 0.31 18.06
C SER A 74 4.29 1.23 17.36
N LYS A 75 4.38 1.11 16.02
CA LYS A 75 5.27 1.90 15.17
C LYS A 75 4.54 2.84 14.23
N ASN A 76 3.21 2.88 14.27
CA ASN A 76 2.37 3.58 13.29
C ASN A 76 2.73 3.21 11.84
N GLN A 77 2.87 1.91 11.60
CA GLN A 77 3.27 1.36 10.29
C GLN A 77 2.24 0.39 9.74
N PHE A 78 2.15 0.35 8.43
CA PHE A 78 1.45 -0.71 7.70
C PHE A 78 2.29 -1.17 6.51
N SER A 79 2.12 -2.43 6.15
CA SER A 79 2.96 -3.09 5.16
C SER A 79 2.13 -3.85 4.13
N LEU A 80 2.71 -3.99 2.95
CA LEU A 80 2.22 -4.79 1.84
C LEU A 80 3.25 -5.89 1.55
N LYS A 81 2.79 -7.13 1.49
CA LYS A 81 3.51 -8.23 0.86
C LYS A 81 2.74 -8.69 -0.37
N LEU A 82 3.44 -8.83 -1.49
CA LEU A 82 2.91 -9.40 -2.73
C LEU A 82 3.80 -10.58 -3.13
N SER A 83 3.26 -11.79 -3.05
CA SER A 83 3.98 -13.02 -3.38
C SER A 83 3.94 -13.32 -4.87
N SER A 84 4.91 -14.13 -5.31
CA SER A 84 5.02 -14.62 -6.68
C SER A 84 4.92 -13.47 -7.70
N VAL A 85 5.78 -12.46 -7.54
CA VAL A 85 5.75 -11.28 -8.40
C VAL A 85 6.10 -11.63 -9.84
N THR A 86 5.51 -10.90 -10.77
CA THR A 86 5.74 -11.04 -12.22
C THR A 86 6.13 -9.70 -12.82
N ALA A 87 6.59 -9.68 -14.08
CA ALA A 87 6.88 -8.43 -14.79
C ALA A 87 5.68 -7.46 -14.80
N ALA A 88 4.46 -7.98 -14.78
CA ALA A 88 3.23 -7.19 -14.72
C ALA A 88 3.01 -6.47 -13.38
N ASP A 89 3.75 -6.84 -12.33
CA ASP A 89 3.72 -6.17 -11.03
C ASP A 89 4.73 -5.00 -10.96
N THR A 90 5.47 -4.71 -12.05
CA THR A 90 6.30 -3.50 -12.18
C THR A 90 5.41 -2.26 -12.19
N ALA A 91 5.59 -1.38 -11.20
CA ALA A 91 4.78 -0.19 -11.01
C ALA A 91 5.43 0.76 -10.01
N VAL A 92 4.94 1.99 -9.94
CA VAL A 92 5.14 2.83 -8.75
C VAL A 92 4.04 2.48 -7.75
N TYR A 93 4.43 2.08 -6.54
CA TYR A 93 3.52 1.75 -5.45
C TYR A 93 3.39 2.93 -4.50
N TYR A 94 2.18 3.29 -4.12
CA TYR A 94 1.85 4.38 -3.23
C TYR A 94 1.12 3.85 -2.01
N CYS A 95 1.44 4.41 -0.85
CA CYS A 95 0.59 4.30 0.32
C CYS A 95 -0.28 5.55 0.45
N ALA A 96 -1.53 5.40 0.86
CA ALA A 96 -2.47 6.51 0.97
C ALA A 96 -3.40 6.37 2.18
N ARG A 97 -3.94 7.51 2.65
CA ARG A 97 -4.94 7.54 3.73
C ARG A 97 -6.33 7.75 3.16
N HIS A 98 -7.29 6.99 3.68
CA HIS A 98 -8.71 7.19 3.45
C HIS A 98 -9.42 7.44 4.80
N PRO A 99 -10.09 8.59 4.96
CA PRO A 99 -10.98 8.85 6.10
C PRO A 99 -12.07 7.77 6.19
N ASP A 100 -12.42 7.35 7.40
CA ASP A 100 -13.49 6.37 7.60
C ASP A 100 -14.84 6.92 7.10
N ILE A 101 -15.72 6.04 6.58
CA ILE A 101 -16.97 6.41 5.88
C ILE A 101 -17.89 7.30 6.74
N LEU A 102 -17.79 7.19 8.06
CA LEU A 102 -18.52 8.02 9.03
C LEU A 102 -18.27 9.52 8.87
N THR A 103 -17.20 9.91 8.18
CA THR A 103 -16.82 11.31 7.93
C THR A 103 -17.40 11.88 6.63
N GLY A 104 -18.03 11.07 5.77
CA GLY A 104 -18.65 11.53 4.51
C GLY A 104 -17.67 11.91 3.39
N TYR A 105 -16.37 11.66 3.57
CA TYR A 105 -15.34 11.91 2.56
C TYR A 105 -15.05 10.67 1.73
N CYS A 106 -14.99 10.82 0.40
CA CYS A 106 -14.77 9.72 -0.56
C CYS A 106 -13.46 9.87 -1.35
N TYR A 107 -12.41 10.44 -0.74
CA TYR A 107 -11.13 10.68 -1.41
C TYR A 107 -9.93 10.35 -0.53
N PHE A 108 -8.79 10.09 -1.18
CA PHE A 108 -7.51 9.90 -0.51
C PHE A 108 -6.85 11.25 -0.23
N ASP A 109 -6.66 11.59 1.06
CA ASP A 109 -6.24 12.93 1.47
C ASP A 109 -4.72 13.07 1.72
N TYR A 110 -4.02 11.98 2.07
CA TYR A 110 -2.58 11.95 2.16
C TYR A 110 -1.98 10.79 1.36
N TRP A 111 -0.86 11.06 0.70
CA TRP A 111 -0.15 10.11 -0.17
C TRP A 111 1.33 10.05 0.19
N GLY A 112 1.91 8.87 0.08
CA GLY A 112 3.36 8.67 0.03
C GLY A 112 3.94 9.11 -1.31
N GLN A 113 5.25 9.30 -1.36
CA GLN A 113 5.96 9.77 -2.57
C GLN A 113 6.01 8.76 -3.71
N GLY A 114 5.66 7.50 -3.46
CA GLY A 114 5.82 6.40 -4.39
C GLY A 114 7.13 5.63 -4.18
N THR A 115 7.10 4.33 -4.42
CA THR A 115 8.29 3.47 -4.53
C THR A 115 8.22 2.76 -5.87
N LEU A 116 9.20 3.01 -6.73
CA LEU A 116 9.34 2.26 -7.97
C LEU A 116 9.77 0.83 -7.64
N VAL A 117 8.97 -0.13 -8.06
CA VAL A 117 9.29 -1.55 -8.01
C VAL A 117 9.43 -2.05 -9.44
N THR A 118 10.58 -2.66 -9.74
CA THR A 118 10.87 -3.29 -11.02
C THR A 118 10.97 -4.80 -10.83
N VAL A 119 10.25 -5.55 -11.65
CA VAL A 119 10.34 -7.02 -11.68
C VAL A 119 10.91 -7.44 -13.03
N SER A 120 12.15 -7.92 -13.02
CA SER A 120 12.88 -8.33 -14.24
C SER A 120 13.84 -9.47 -13.95
N SER A 121 14.11 -10.29 -14.98
CA SER A 121 15.08 -11.39 -14.93
C SER A 121 16.53 -10.91 -15.00
#